data_AF-A0A259M5X2-F1
#
_entry.id   AF-A0A259M5X2-F1
#
_cell.length_a   1.000
_cell.length_b   1.000
_cell.length_c   1.000
_cell.angle_alpha   90.00
_cell.angle_beta   90.00
_cell.angle_gamma   90.00
#
_symmetry.space_group_name_H-M   'P 1'
#
loop_
_entity.id
_entity.type
_entity.pdbx_description
1 polymer ?
#
loop_
_entity_poly.entity_id
_entity_poly.type
_entity_poly.pdbx_seq_one_letter_code
_entity_poly.pdbx_strand_id
1 'polypeptide(L)'
;MTGDGAAHIWTVMAQDIWIGIEDSGGLASGWRFDGATVVEAASGASVAEVVARLGDAPTLIVGDSKAAQPVPAAILPDTLPLTALTQERPQGHLDAPTRLRIAGPVAARKNWDGVVCVPMAEVTHWCQISADEVVSFQSALTPMLARMLGASQTADPQALADTMSRPERLSLHLRSARLAGAAESVAGHLLGAELAAMRPYWLGQRVIVIAPNSLYSKALASQGVPVELLHPDEAARDGLLALRGRSR
;
A
#
# COMPACT_ATOMS: atom_id res chain seq x y z
N MET A 1 34.87 -31.00 -49.53
CA MET A 1 33.72 -31.75 -49.01
C MET A 1 33.80 -31.73 -47.50
N THR A 2 32.76 -31.15 -46.88
CA THR A 2 32.20 -31.43 -45.55
C THR A 2 33.17 -31.31 -44.36
N GLY A 3 32.98 -30.42 -43.38
CA GLY A 3 31.82 -29.62 -42.99
C GLY A 3 31.90 -29.50 -41.48
N ASP A 4 32.35 -28.34 -41.01
CA ASP A 4 32.61 -28.02 -39.61
C ASP A 4 31.27 -27.83 -38.87
N GLY A 5 30.91 -28.79 -38.03
CA GLY A 5 29.65 -28.81 -37.29
C GLY A 5 29.81 -28.17 -35.92
N ALA A 6 29.84 -26.83 -35.88
CA ALA A 6 29.81 -26.08 -34.63
C ALA A 6 28.48 -26.31 -33.89
N ALA A 7 28.59 -26.69 -32.64
CA ALA A 7 27.50 -26.98 -31.73
C ALA A 7 26.62 -25.73 -31.49
N HIS A 8 25.34 -25.80 -31.89
CA HIS A 8 24.30 -24.92 -31.36
C HIS A 8 23.72 -25.54 -30.08
N ILE A 9 24.38 -25.29 -28.95
CA ILE A 9 23.79 -25.48 -27.63
C ILE A 9 22.85 -24.28 -27.42
N TRP A 10 21.57 -24.45 -27.75
CA TRP A 10 20.54 -23.60 -27.19
C TRP A 10 20.41 -24.00 -25.72
N THR A 11 21.10 -23.31 -24.82
CA THR A 11 20.73 -23.34 -23.42
C THR A 11 19.31 -22.78 -23.36
N VAL A 12 18.32 -23.66 -23.23
CA VAL A 12 16.98 -23.28 -22.83
C VAL A 12 17.16 -22.54 -21.51
N MET A 13 17.07 -21.22 -21.53
CA MET A 13 16.95 -20.41 -20.32
C MET A 13 15.81 -21.06 -19.53
N ALA A 14 16.13 -21.61 -18.35
CA ALA A 14 15.10 -22.16 -17.47
C ALA A 14 14.09 -21.03 -17.25
N GLN A 15 12.90 -21.19 -17.82
CA GLN A 15 11.82 -20.22 -17.68
C GLN A 15 11.50 -20.11 -16.20
N ASP A 16 11.89 -18.99 -15.60
CA ASP A 16 11.63 -18.70 -14.18
C ASP A 16 10.24 -18.08 -14.07
N ILE A 17 9.26 -18.82 -14.61
CA ILE A 17 7.88 -18.37 -14.67
C ILE A 17 7.19 -18.68 -13.36
N TRP A 18 6.54 -17.68 -12.78
CA TRP A 18 5.79 -17.81 -11.54
C TRP A 18 4.65 -16.79 -11.49
N ILE A 19 3.70 -17.02 -10.58
CA ILE A 19 2.56 -16.11 -10.36
C ILE A 19 2.66 -15.55 -8.94
N GLY A 20 2.54 -14.24 -8.80
CA GLY A 20 2.37 -13.57 -7.50
C GLY A 20 0.96 -13.02 -7.38
N ILE A 21 0.28 -13.25 -6.26
CA ILE A 21 -1.08 -12.77 -6.02
C ILE A 21 -1.14 -12.06 -4.66
N GLU A 22 -1.70 -10.86 -4.66
CA GLU A 22 -2.18 -10.18 -3.48
C GLU A 22 -3.69 -10.43 -3.33
N ASP A 23 -4.13 -10.92 -2.17
CA ASP A 23 -5.53 -11.09 -1.81
C ASP A 23 -5.89 -10.13 -0.68
N SER A 24 -6.67 -9.10 -0.99
CA SER A 24 -7.10 -8.06 -0.04
C SER A 24 -8.49 -8.33 0.57
N GLY A 25 -8.98 -9.57 0.52
CA GLY A 25 -10.29 -9.94 1.08
C GLY A 25 -11.44 -9.42 0.24
N GLY A 26 -11.80 -10.17 -0.81
CA GLY A 26 -12.89 -9.84 -1.73
C GLY A 26 -12.44 -9.17 -3.04
N LEU A 27 -11.15 -8.85 -3.16
CA LEU A 27 -10.49 -8.50 -4.41
C LEU A 27 -9.08 -9.09 -4.40
N ALA A 28 -8.73 -9.80 -5.47
CA ALA A 28 -7.39 -10.31 -5.70
C ALA A 28 -6.78 -9.66 -6.96
N SER A 29 -5.52 -9.28 -6.86
CA SER A 29 -4.69 -8.79 -7.97
C SER A 29 -3.49 -9.71 -8.11
N GLY A 30 -3.19 -10.14 -9.33
CA GLY A 30 -2.07 -11.04 -9.59
C GLY A 30 -1.32 -10.72 -10.87
N TRP A 31 -0.08 -11.18 -10.91
CA TRP A 31 0.86 -10.98 -12.00
C TRP A 31 1.56 -12.29 -12.31
N ARG A 32 1.62 -12.64 -13.59
CA ARG A 32 2.49 -13.70 -14.12
C ARG A 32 3.82 -13.05 -14.48
N PHE A 33 4.90 -13.61 -13.94
CA PHE A 33 6.26 -13.15 -14.14
C PHE A 33 7.06 -14.13 -14.98
N ASP A 34 8.04 -13.63 -15.73
CA ASP A 34 9.21 -14.35 -16.20
C ASP A 34 10.45 -13.71 -15.58
N GLY A 35 11.02 -14.38 -14.57
CA GLY A 35 11.99 -13.78 -13.66
C GLY A 35 11.38 -12.60 -12.89
N ALA A 36 11.86 -11.39 -13.20
CA ALA A 36 11.36 -10.14 -12.61
C ALA A 36 10.41 -9.35 -13.53
N THR A 37 10.21 -9.80 -14.76
CA THR A 37 9.40 -9.09 -15.76
C THR A 37 7.96 -9.56 -15.69
N VAL A 38 7.01 -8.63 -15.62
CA VAL A 38 5.58 -8.95 -15.74
C VAL A 38 5.27 -9.31 -17.19
N VAL A 39 4.73 -10.50 -17.40
CA VAL A 39 4.24 -10.99 -18.69
C VAL A 39 2.74 -10.71 -18.82
N GLU A 40 1.99 -10.91 -17.73
CA GLU A 40 0.55 -10.76 -17.71
C GLU A 40 0.07 -10.33 -16.32
N ALA A 41 -1.04 -9.60 -16.25
CA ALA A 41 -1.67 -9.19 -15.00
C ALA A 41 -3.18 -9.44 -15.07
N ALA A 42 -3.78 -9.81 -13.93
CA ALA A 42 -5.21 -10.04 -13.83
C ALA A 42 -5.71 -9.64 -12.43
N SER A 43 -6.95 -9.17 -12.37
CA SER A 43 -7.68 -8.94 -11.12
C SER A 43 -9.05 -9.63 -11.15
N GLY A 44 -9.54 -10.05 -10.00
CA GLY A 44 -10.79 -10.79 -9.86
C GLY A 44 -11.34 -10.75 -8.45
N ALA A 45 -12.55 -11.27 -8.26
CA ALA A 45 -13.20 -11.30 -6.95
C ALA A 45 -12.58 -12.34 -5.99
N SER A 46 -11.73 -13.23 -6.51
CA SER A 46 -11.04 -14.25 -5.72
C SER A 46 -9.70 -14.64 -6.35
N VAL A 47 -8.83 -15.25 -5.54
CA VAL A 47 -7.57 -15.85 -5.99
C VAL A 47 -7.80 -16.87 -7.12
N ALA A 48 -8.87 -17.68 -7.02
CA ALA A 48 -9.18 -18.71 -8.01
C ALA A 48 -9.47 -18.11 -9.40
N GLU A 49 -10.19 -16.98 -9.47
CA GLU A 49 -10.43 -16.27 -10.74
C GLU A 49 -9.14 -15.71 -11.34
N VAL A 50 -8.25 -15.18 -10.50
CA VAL A 50 -6.95 -14.65 -10.94
C VAL A 50 -6.07 -15.78 -11.48
N VAL A 51 -5.96 -16.90 -10.78
CA VAL A 51 -5.21 -18.08 -11.24
C VAL A 51 -5.79 -18.62 -12.55
N ALA A 52 -7.12 -18.71 -12.68
CA ALA A 52 -7.77 -19.17 -13.91
C ALA A 52 -7.43 -18.30 -15.14
N ARG A 53 -7.19 -16.99 -14.94
CA ARG A 53 -6.78 -16.07 -16.00
C ARG A 53 -5.28 -16.13 -16.30
N LEU A 54 -4.44 -16.21 -15.27
CA LEU A 54 -2.98 -16.19 -15.41
C LEU A 54 -2.37 -17.56 -15.79
N GLY A 55 -3.18 -18.62 -15.81
CA GLY A 55 -2.76 -19.97 -16.17
C GLY A 55 -1.96 -20.68 -15.09
N ASP A 56 -1.29 -21.77 -15.46
CA ASP A 56 -0.54 -22.62 -14.53
C ASP A 56 0.92 -22.17 -14.38
N ALA A 57 1.36 -22.03 -13.14
CA ALA A 57 2.74 -21.78 -12.72
C ALA A 57 2.85 -21.84 -11.17
N PRO A 58 4.06 -22.01 -10.61
CA PRO A 58 4.27 -21.86 -9.17
C PRO A 58 3.73 -20.53 -8.65
N THR A 59 2.83 -20.59 -7.67
CA THR A 59 2.07 -19.41 -7.22
C THR A 59 2.45 -19.02 -5.78
N LEU A 60 2.82 -17.76 -5.58
CA LEU A 60 3.00 -17.12 -4.28
C LEU A 60 1.76 -16.26 -4.00
N ILE A 61 1.05 -16.56 -2.92
CA ILE A 61 -0.17 -15.83 -2.52
C ILE A 61 0.11 -15.12 -1.20
N VAL A 62 -0.16 -13.84 -1.15
CA VAL A 62 -0.16 -13.03 0.07
C VAL A 62 -1.60 -12.58 0.31
N GLY A 63 -2.26 -13.24 1.25
CA GLY A 63 -3.60 -12.88 1.69
C GLY A 63 -3.62 -12.51 3.17
N ASP A 64 -4.82 -12.30 3.70
CA ASP A 64 -5.01 -12.06 5.13
C ASP A 64 -4.48 -13.26 5.94
N SER A 65 -3.52 -12.99 6.82
CA SER A 65 -2.82 -14.01 7.60
C SER A 65 -3.31 -13.98 9.04
N LYS A 66 -3.70 -15.14 9.56
CA LYS A 66 -4.01 -15.28 10.99
C LYS A 66 -2.78 -15.10 11.88
N ALA A 67 -1.58 -15.29 11.33
CA ALA A 67 -0.34 -15.06 12.05
C ALA A 67 0.03 -13.58 12.02
N ALA A 68 0.39 -13.04 13.18
CA ALA A 68 0.86 -11.68 13.33
C ALA A 68 2.04 -11.61 14.29
N GLN A 69 2.85 -10.56 14.13
CA GLN A 69 3.98 -10.27 15.02
C GLN A 69 3.97 -8.80 15.44
N PRO A 70 4.45 -8.46 16.65
CA PRO A 70 4.47 -7.08 17.12
C PRO A 70 5.50 -6.24 16.35
N VAL A 71 5.27 -4.93 16.26
CA VAL A 71 6.30 -3.95 15.85
C VAL A 71 7.23 -3.58 17.03
N PRO A 72 8.50 -3.21 16.78
CA PRO A 72 9.19 -3.13 15.49
C PRO A 72 9.37 -4.48 14.81
N ALA A 73 9.27 -4.52 13.48
CA ALA A 73 9.49 -5.75 12.72
C ALA A 73 10.04 -5.47 11.31
N ALA A 74 10.94 -6.34 10.84
CA ALA A 74 11.44 -6.33 9.47
C ALA A 74 10.29 -6.25 8.45
N ILE A 75 10.42 -5.41 7.43
CA ILE A 75 9.38 -5.21 6.40
C ILE A 75 9.15 -6.50 5.62
N LEU A 76 10.26 -7.13 5.19
CA LEU A 76 10.27 -8.46 4.60
C LEU A 76 10.68 -9.49 5.67
N PRO A 77 10.08 -10.68 5.69
CA PRO A 77 10.44 -11.72 6.63
C PRO A 77 11.71 -12.46 6.15
N ASP A 78 12.44 -13.06 7.08
CA ASP A 78 13.55 -13.97 6.76
C ASP A 78 13.05 -15.27 6.11
N THR A 79 11.86 -15.73 6.52
CA THR A 79 11.20 -16.93 6.00
C THR A 79 9.73 -16.66 5.75
N LEU A 80 9.17 -17.23 4.68
CA LEU A 80 7.73 -17.20 4.43
C LEU A 80 6.93 -17.93 5.52
N PRO A 81 5.67 -17.53 5.75
CA PRO A 81 4.88 -16.52 5.02
C PRO A 81 5.12 -15.07 5.50
N LEU A 82 4.69 -14.09 4.69
CA LEU A 82 4.55 -12.70 5.16
C LEU A 82 3.37 -12.63 6.14
N THR A 83 3.63 -12.26 7.39
CA THR A 83 2.62 -12.16 8.44
C THR A 83 2.07 -10.74 8.58
N ALA A 84 0.90 -10.59 9.21
CA ALA A 84 0.42 -9.29 9.64
C ALA A 84 1.32 -8.70 10.74
N LEU A 85 1.18 -7.40 11.00
CA LEU A 85 1.82 -6.72 12.13
C LEU A 85 0.78 -6.25 13.14
N THR A 86 1.13 -6.30 14.42
CA THR A 86 0.32 -5.78 15.52
C THR A 86 1.06 -4.72 16.31
N GLN A 87 0.32 -3.83 16.93
CA GLN A 87 0.84 -2.86 17.88
C GLN A 87 -0.12 -2.75 19.07
N GLU A 88 0.42 -2.69 20.28
CA GLU A 88 -0.41 -2.58 21.48
C GLU A 88 -0.88 -1.15 21.75
N ARG A 89 -0.02 -0.14 21.51
CA ARG A 89 -0.30 1.26 21.84
C ARG A 89 0.22 2.24 20.78
N PRO A 90 -0.66 2.99 20.10
CA PRO A 90 -2.11 2.72 19.98
C PRO A 90 -2.36 1.31 19.41
N GLN A 91 -3.51 0.73 19.73
CA GLN A 91 -3.88 -0.58 19.22
C GLN A 91 -3.96 -0.55 17.69
N GLY A 92 -3.21 -1.43 17.03
CA GLY A 92 -3.11 -1.46 15.59
C GLY A 92 -3.00 -2.88 15.07
N HIS A 93 -3.60 -3.09 13.89
CA HIS A 93 -3.42 -4.26 13.05
C HIS A 93 -3.13 -3.78 11.63
N LEU A 94 -2.02 -4.23 11.07
CA LEU A 94 -1.62 -4.00 9.69
C LEU A 94 -1.60 -5.36 9.00
N ASP A 95 -2.52 -5.58 8.07
CA ASP A 95 -2.63 -6.88 7.40
C ASP A 95 -1.41 -7.17 6.50
N ALA A 96 -1.25 -8.45 6.13
CA ALA A 96 -0.12 -8.88 5.31
C ALA A 96 -0.13 -8.26 3.88
N PRO A 97 -1.29 -8.09 3.19
CA PRO A 97 -1.35 -7.36 1.92
C PRO A 97 -0.87 -5.90 2.02
N THR A 98 -1.26 -5.16 3.05
CA THR A 98 -0.77 -3.78 3.25
C THR A 98 0.72 -3.77 3.55
N ARG A 99 1.22 -4.71 4.37
CA ARG A 99 2.67 -4.89 4.60
C ARG A 99 3.42 -5.18 3.31
N LEU A 100 2.85 -5.98 2.41
CA LEU A 100 3.41 -6.28 1.08
C LEU A 100 3.52 -5.01 0.23
N ARG A 101 2.47 -4.19 0.19
CA ARG A 101 2.48 -2.90 -0.52
C ARG A 101 3.54 -1.96 0.03
N ILE A 102 3.76 -1.94 1.35
CA ILE A 102 4.84 -1.15 1.96
C ILE A 102 6.21 -1.71 1.55
N ALA A 103 6.36 -3.03 1.49
CA ALA A 103 7.61 -3.69 1.12
C ALA A 103 8.06 -3.36 -0.31
N GLY A 104 7.14 -3.25 -1.26
CA GLY A 104 7.47 -2.99 -2.67
C GLY A 104 8.40 -1.78 -2.89
N PRO A 105 7.97 -0.56 -2.53
CA PRO A 105 8.83 0.60 -2.69
C PRO A 105 10.02 0.60 -1.72
N VAL A 106 9.86 0.16 -0.48
CA VAL A 106 10.95 0.31 0.49
C VAL A 106 12.10 -0.66 0.21
N ALA A 107 11.83 -1.92 -0.15
CA ALA A 107 12.86 -2.94 -0.33
C ALA A 107 13.86 -2.61 -1.46
N ALA A 108 13.44 -1.84 -2.46
CA ALA A 108 14.32 -1.39 -3.55
C ALA A 108 15.21 -0.19 -3.16
N ARG A 109 14.92 0.48 -2.03
CA ARG A 109 15.57 1.72 -1.60
C ARG A 109 16.48 1.43 -0.40
N LYS A 110 17.80 1.40 -0.63
CA LYS A 110 18.79 1.17 0.45
C LYS A 110 18.65 2.23 1.55
N ASN A 111 18.63 1.79 2.82
CA ASN A 111 18.60 2.64 4.01
C ASN A 111 17.50 3.72 3.93
N TRP A 112 16.30 3.33 3.48
CA TRP A 112 15.21 4.27 3.38
C TRP A 112 14.53 4.48 4.74
N ASP A 113 14.68 5.67 5.30
CA ASP A 113 13.90 6.12 6.47
C ASP A 113 12.78 7.08 6.04
N GLY A 114 11.60 6.98 6.63
CA GLY A 114 10.48 7.88 6.34
C GLY A 114 9.13 7.33 6.81
N VAL A 115 8.05 7.82 6.22
CA VAL A 115 6.70 7.33 6.49
C VAL A 115 6.01 6.85 5.22
N VAL A 116 5.33 5.71 5.31
CA VAL A 116 4.46 5.21 4.25
C VAL A 116 3.00 5.38 4.69
N CYS A 117 2.25 6.17 3.95
CA CYS A 117 0.82 6.39 4.13
C CYS A 117 0.05 5.51 3.13
N VAL A 118 -0.80 4.61 3.62
CA VAL A 118 -1.54 3.65 2.80
C VAL A 118 -3.04 3.76 3.07
N PRO A 119 -3.76 4.62 2.34
CA PRO A 119 -5.22 4.65 2.34
C PRO A 119 -5.79 3.37 1.71
N MET A 120 -6.53 2.61 2.51
CA MET A 120 -7.29 1.41 2.13
C MET A 120 -8.79 1.72 2.10
N ALA A 121 -9.62 0.72 1.75
CA ALA A 121 -11.07 0.90 1.62
C ALA A 121 -11.75 1.38 2.92
N GLU A 122 -11.27 0.92 4.08
CA GLU A 122 -11.85 1.23 5.39
C GLU A 122 -10.97 2.17 6.22
N VAL A 123 -9.65 2.03 6.10
CA VAL A 123 -8.68 2.63 7.01
C VAL A 123 -7.52 3.23 6.23
N THR A 124 -6.87 4.24 6.78
CA THR A 124 -5.55 4.68 6.32
C THR A 124 -4.51 4.23 7.34
N HIS A 125 -3.42 3.62 6.88
CA HIS A 125 -2.26 3.31 7.74
C HIS A 125 -1.14 4.32 7.54
N TRP A 126 -0.57 4.82 8.64
CA TRP A 126 0.65 5.62 8.66
C TRP A 126 1.73 4.79 9.32
N CYS A 127 2.70 4.32 8.54
CA CYS A 127 3.74 3.41 8.99
C CYS A 127 5.08 4.13 9.01
N GLN A 128 5.72 4.20 10.18
CA GLN A 128 7.08 4.70 10.31
C GLN A 128 8.05 3.59 9.92
N ILE A 129 8.94 3.92 9.00
CA ILE A 129 9.95 3.01 8.47
C ILE A 129 11.33 3.49 8.86
N SER A 130 12.14 2.57 9.38
CA SER A 130 13.56 2.79 9.60
C SER A 130 14.31 1.45 9.62
N ALA A 131 15.56 1.45 9.16
CA ALA A 131 16.42 0.26 9.18
C ALA A 131 15.78 -1.02 8.59
N ASP A 132 15.05 -0.88 7.48
CA ASP A 132 14.27 -1.96 6.83
C ASP A 132 13.18 -2.60 7.71
N GLU A 133 12.75 -1.90 8.76
CA GLU A 133 11.67 -2.29 9.68
C GLU A 133 10.48 -1.33 9.61
N VAL A 134 9.28 -1.88 9.84
CA VAL A 134 8.15 -1.08 10.32
C VAL A 134 8.34 -0.90 11.82
N VAL A 135 8.70 0.31 12.24
CA VAL A 135 9.01 0.64 13.64
C VAL A 135 7.74 0.80 14.45
N SER A 136 6.77 1.53 13.90
CA SER A 136 5.46 1.76 14.50
C SER A 136 4.45 2.13 13.41
N PHE A 137 3.17 2.02 13.73
CA PHE A 137 2.13 2.53 12.86
C PHE A 137 0.91 3.04 13.61
N GLN A 138 0.12 3.87 12.94
CA GLN A 138 -1.19 4.28 13.43
C GLN A 138 -2.19 4.27 12.28
N SER A 139 -3.44 3.95 12.60
CA SER A 139 -4.52 3.87 11.61
C SER A 139 -5.59 4.93 11.86
N ALA A 140 -6.20 5.43 10.79
CA ALA A 140 -7.33 6.35 10.83
C ALA A 140 -8.52 5.81 10.05
N LEU A 141 -9.74 6.09 10.51
CA LEU A 141 -11.01 5.63 9.88
C LEU A 141 -11.52 6.58 8.78
N THR A 142 -10.69 7.50 8.30
CA THR A 142 -11.09 8.54 7.35
C THR A 142 -11.70 7.99 6.07
N PRO A 143 -11.18 6.92 5.42
CA PRO A 143 -11.83 6.35 4.24
C PRO A 143 -13.24 5.82 4.51
N MET A 144 -13.43 5.08 5.61
CA MET A 144 -14.76 4.60 6.02
C MET A 144 -15.71 5.78 6.30
N LEU A 145 -15.27 6.79 7.06
CA LEU A 145 -16.07 7.97 7.36
C LEU A 145 -16.40 8.79 6.11
N ALA A 146 -15.46 8.94 5.19
CA ALA A 146 -15.64 9.62 3.92
C ALA A 146 -16.74 8.94 3.09
N ARG A 147 -16.68 7.61 2.97
CA ARG A 147 -17.71 6.82 2.29
C ARG A 147 -19.07 6.96 2.96
N MET A 148 -19.14 6.83 4.30
CA MET A 148 -20.40 6.94 5.05
C MET A 148 -21.05 8.33 4.95
N LEU A 149 -20.25 9.38 4.78
CA LEU A 149 -20.71 10.76 4.68
C LEU A 149 -20.89 11.25 3.24
N GLY A 150 -20.60 10.41 2.24
CA GLY A 150 -20.70 10.77 0.82
C GLY A 150 -19.70 11.84 0.40
N ALA A 151 -18.47 11.77 0.92
CA ALA A 151 -17.40 12.69 0.58
C ALA A 151 -16.94 12.50 -0.89
N SER A 152 -16.37 13.55 -1.47
CA SER A 152 -15.75 13.48 -2.80
C SER A 152 -14.37 12.82 -2.75
N GLN A 153 -13.87 12.39 -3.92
CA GLN A 153 -12.48 11.95 -4.10
C GLN A 153 -11.50 13.13 -4.26
N THR A 154 -12.01 14.35 -4.21
CA THR A 154 -11.29 15.62 -4.16
C THR A 154 -11.60 16.33 -2.85
N ALA A 155 -10.62 17.03 -2.28
CA ALA A 155 -10.79 17.80 -1.04
C ALA A 155 -10.80 19.30 -1.36
N ASP A 156 -11.74 20.01 -0.72
CA ASP A 156 -11.71 21.47 -0.62
C ASP A 156 -10.51 21.89 0.26
N PRO A 157 -9.53 22.64 -0.30
CA PRO A 157 -8.34 23.06 0.42
C PRO A 157 -8.62 23.94 1.63
N GLN A 158 -9.68 24.77 1.58
CA GLN A 158 -10.04 25.64 2.70
C GLN A 158 -10.63 24.83 3.85
N ALA A 159 -11.54 23.90 3.56
CA ALA A 159 -12.10 22.99 4.56
C ALA A 159 -11.01 22.14 5.25
N LEU A 160 -10.01 21.70 4.46
CA LEU A 160 -8.83 21.02 4.98
C LEU A 160 -8.03 21.91 5.94
N ALA A 161 -7.68 23.13 5.53
CA ALA A 161 -6.90 24.06 6.34
C ALA A 161 -7.63 24.47 7.64
N ASP A 162 -8.94 24.72 7.55
CA ASP A 162 -9.79 25.08 8.68
C ASP A 162 -9.75 23.99 9.76
N THR A 163 -9.98 22.72 9.37
CA THR A 163 -9.96 21.61 10.33
C THR A 163 -8.55 21.28 10.81
N MET A 164 -7.52 21.38 9.95
CA MET A 164 -6.13 21.15 10.37
C MET A 164 -5.70 22.09 11.50
N SER A 165 -6.22 23.32 11.49
CA SER A 165 -5.95 24.35 12.49
C SER A 165 -6.72 24.11 13.79
N ARG A 166 -7.92 23.51 13.71
CA ARG A 166 -8.86 23.32 14.83
C ARG A 166 -9.57 21.96 14.75
N PRO A 167 -8.84 20.84 14.90
CA PRO A 167 -9.38 19.50 14.68
C PRO A 167 -10.55 19.15 15.62
N GLU A 168 -10.63 19.77 16.79
CA GLU A 168 -11.72 19.61 17.74
C GLU A 168 -13.09 20.06 17.20
N ARG A 169 -13.12 20.82 16.11
CA ARG A 169 -14.36 21.32 15.47
C ARG A 169 -14.91 20.41 14.36
N LEU A 170 -14.26 19.28 14.10
CA LEU A 170 -14.59 18.38 12.98
C LEU A 170 -16.10 18.10 12.85
N SER A 171 -16.76 17.72 13.93
CA SER A 171 -18.20 17.37 13.90
C SER A 171 -19.10 18.53 13.47
N LEU A 172 -18.79 19.76 13.89
CA LEU A 172 -19.50 20.97 13.51
C LEU A 172 -19.27 21.30 12.02
N HIS A 173 -18.02 21.20 11.58
CA HIS A 173 -17.64 21.41 10.18
C HIS A 173 -18.34 20.42 9.25
N LEU A 174 -18.33 19.13 9.59
CA LEU A 174 -19.04 18.10 8.83
C LEU A 174 -20.55 18.34 8.77
N ARG A 175 -21.16 18.78 9.88
CA ARG A 175 -22.60 19.09 9.90
C ARG A 175 -22.94 20.21 8.92
N SER A 176 -22.16 21.29 8.92
CA SER A 176 -22.35 22.42 8.00
C SER A 176 -22.15 22.00 6.54
N ALA A 177 -21.05 21.29 6.23
CA ALA A 177 -20.77 20.80 4.88
C ALA A 177 -21.89 19.88 4.34
N ARG A 178 -22.43 19.00 5.18
CA ARG A 178 -23.56 18.12 4.80
C ARG A 178 -24.86 18.88 4.55
N LEU A 179 -25.16 19.92 5.32
CA LEU A 179 -26.33 20.77 5.07
C LEU A 179 -26.21 21.52 3.74
N ALA A 180 -25.00 21.90 3.37
CA ALA A 180 -24.71 22.58 2.12
C ALA A 180 -24.56 21.64 0.90
N GLY A 181 -24.58 20.31 1.10
CA GLY A 181 -24.29 19.34 0.03
C GLY A 181 -22.85 19.41 -0.49
N ALA A 182 -21.90 19.94 0.29
CA ALA A 182 -20.53 20.20 -0.13
C ALA A 182 -19.63 18.97 0.10
N ALA A 183 -19.71 17.98 -0.79
CA ALA A 183 -18.97 16.71 -0.67
C ALA A 183 -17.44 16.88 -0.64
N GLU A 184 -16.89 17.87 -1.35
CA GLU A 184 -15.46 18.19 -1.31
C GLU A 184 -15.03 18.80 0.04
N SER A 185 -15.90 19.59 0.67
CA SER A 185 -15.65 20.12 2.02
C SER A 185 -15.75 19.02 3.08
N VAL A 186 -16.64 18.03 2.91
CA VAL A 186 -16.65 16.82 3.76
C VAL A 186 -15.30 16.09 3.66
N ALA A 187 -14.79 15.87 2.45
CA ALA A 187 -13.48 15.24 2.24
C ALA A 187 -12.35 16.08 2.86
N GLY A 188 -12.35 17.39 2.62
CA GLY A 188 -11.37 18.32 3.18
C GLY A 188 -11.35 18.31 4.70
N HIS A 189 -12.50 18.39 5.36
CA HIS A 189 -12.58 18.38 6.82
C HIS A 189 -12.10 17.04 7.41
N LEU A 190 -12.48 15.90 6.84
CA LEU A 190 -12.02 14.58 7.31
C LEU A 190 -10.51 14.44 7.15
N LEU A 191 -9.98 14.77 5.97
CA LEU A 191 -8.55 14.67 5.69
C LEU A 191 -7.75 15.65 6.54
N GLY A 192 -8.26 16.86 6.78
CA GLY A 192 -7.63 17.85 7.65
C GLY A 192 -7.55 17.40 9.11
N ALA A 193 -8.59 16.74 9.63
CA ALA A 193 -8.54 16.16 10.98
C ALA A 193 -7.49 15.04 11.07
N GLU A 194 -7.42 14.15 10.08
CA GLU A 194 -6.41 13.09 10.05
C GLU A 194 -5.00 13.66 9.95
N LEU A 195 -4.73 14.57 9.01
CA LEU A 195 -3.41 15.18 8.88
C LEU A 195 -3.00 15.92 10.16
N ALA A 196 -3.94 16.58 10.85
CA ALA A 196 -3.66 17.20 12.13
C ALA A 196 -3.26 16.18 13.20
N ALA A 197 -3.96 15.05 13.29
CA ALA A 197 -3.69 13.98 14.25
C ALA A 197 -2.38 13.22 13.93
N MET A 198 -2.04 13.07 12.65
CA MET A 198 -0.86 12.33 12.19
C MET A 198 0.40 13.20 12.03
N ARG A 199 0.36 14.47 12.48
CA ARG A 199 1.56 15.34 12.52
C ARG A 199 2.82 14.66 13.07
N PRO A 200 2.75 13.86 14.17
CA PRO A 200 3.93 13.15 14.67
C PRO A 200 4.57 12.18 13.66
N TYR A 201 3.81 11.68 12.68
CA TYR A 201 4.32 10.82 11.63
C TYR A 201 4.92 11.62 10.48
N TRP A 202 4.23 12.63 9.93
CA TRP A 202 4.66 13.23 8.67
C TRP A 202 5.50 14.50 8.80
N LEU A 203 5.46 15.21 9.93
CA LEU A 203 6.17 16.49 10.06
C LEU A 203 7.68 16.30 10.04
N GLY A 204 8.36 16.95 9.09
CA GLY A 204 9.81 16.81 8.90
C GLY A 204 10.24 15.48 8.28
N GLN A 205 9.29 14.64 7.85
CA GLN A 205 9.56 13.37 7.17
C GLN A 205 9.33 13.51 5.65
N ARG A 206 9.92 12.59 4.89
CA ARG A 206 9.45 12.27 3.54
C ARG A 206 8.36 11.22 3.62
N VAL A 207 7.33 11.34 2.77
CA VAL A 207 6.18 10.45 2.79
C VAL A 207 6.00 9.77 1.43
N ILE A 208 5.90 8.44 1.44
CA ILE A 208 5.38 7.69 0.30
C ILE A 208 3.88 7.48 0.55
N VAL A 209 3.05 7.90 -0.40
CA VAL A 209 1.61 7.63 -0.38
C VAL A 209 1.33 6.51 -1.37
N ILE A 210 0.74 5.41 -0.92
CA ILE A 210 0.31 4.29 -1.77
C ILE A 210 -1.20 4.38 -1.92
N ALA A 211 -1.67 4.98 -3.02
CA ALA A 211 -3.09 5.25 -3.25
C ALA A 211 -3.42 5.34 -4.74
N PRO A 212 -4.65 4.97 -5.17
CA PRO A 212 -5.05 5.03 -6.58
C PRO A 212 -5.33 6.47 -7.08
N ASN A 213 -5.30 7.45 -6.18
CA ASN A 213 -5.58 8.85 -6.50
C ASN A 213 -4.66 9.79 -5.70
N SER A 214 -4.72 11.07 -6.05
CA SER A 214 -3.82 12.10 -5.49
C SER A 214 -4.38 12.83 -4.26
N LEU A 215 -5.47 12.35 -3.65
CA LEU A 215 -6.14 13.05 -2.55
C LEU A 215 -5.19 13.30 -1.37
N TYR A 216 -4.57 12.23 -0.84
CA TYR A 216 -3.62 12.32 0.27
C TYR A 216 -2.32 13.02 -0.13
N SER A 217 -1.80 12.73 -1.33
CA SER A 217 -0.52 13.29 -1.76
C SER A 217 -0.59 14.80 -2.00
N LYS A 218 -1.67 15.31 -2.62
CA LYS A 218 -1.90 16.76 -2.76
C LYS A 218 -2.10 17.45 -1.42
N ALA A 219 -2.86 16.82 -0.51
CA ALA A 219 -3.10 17.35 0.82
C ALA A 219 -1.78 17.50 1.61
N LEU A 220 -0.94 16.46 1.64
CA LEU A 220 0.38 16.51 2.27
C LEU A 220 1.33 17.51 1.59
N ALA A 221 1.37 17.54 0.26
CA ALA A 221 2.20 18.48 -0.48
C ALA A 221 1.82 19.95 -0.19
N SER A 222 0.53 20.25 0.04
CA SER A 222 0.08 21.58 0.45
C SER A 222 0.63 22.02 1.82
N GLN A 223 1.09 21.08 2.64
CA GLN A 223 1.72 21.33 3.94
C GLN A 223 3.25 21.39 3.84
N GLY A 224 3.82 21.41 2.63
CA GLY A 224 5.26 21.45 2.39
C GLY A 224 5.99 20.12 2.61
N VAL A 225 5.24 19.01 2.70
CA VAL A 225 5.82 17.66 2.88
C VAL A 225 6.37 17.16 1.54
N PRO A 226 7.60 16.60 1.48
CA PRO A 226 8.07 15.84 0.33
C PRO A 226 7.27 14.56 0.18
N VAL A 227 6.48 14.45 -0.91
CA VAL A 227 5.58 13.32 -1.14
C VAL A 227 5.88 12.64 -2.46
N GLU A 228 5.98 11.31 -2.42
CA GLU A 228 5.95 10.43 -3.58
C GLU A 228 4.61 9.68 -3.61
N LEU A 229 3.90 9.69 -4.74
CA LEU A 229 2.67 8.91 -4.92
C LEU A 229 2.98 7.66 -5.74
N LEU A 230 2.58 6.50 -5.24
CA LEU A 230 2.70 5.21 -5.92
C LEU A 230 1.34 4.55 -6.06
N HIS A 231 1.13 3.84 -7.16
CA HIS A 231 -0.10 3.09 -7.37
C HIS A 231 -0.09 1.80 -6.52
N PRO A 232 -1.22 1.41 -5.89
CA PRO A 232 -1.27 0.19 -5.07
C PRO A 232 -0.85 -1.08 -5.81
N ASP A 233 -1.28 -1.23 -7.07
CA ASP A 233 -0.91 -2.39 -7.89
C ASP A 233 0.60 -2.48 -8.16
N GLU A 234 1.26 -1.35 -8.39
CA GLU A 234 2.72 -1.31 -8.59
C GLU A 234 3.44 -1.67 -7.29
N ALA A 235 2.98 -1.11 -6.18
CA ALA A 235 3.54 -1.40 -4.86
C ALA A 235 3.36 -2.88 -4.46
N ALA A 236 2.20 -3.47 -4.73
CA ALA A 236 1.93 -4.89 -4.50
C ALA A 236 2.81 -5.79 -5.39
N ARG A 237 2.89 -5.49 -6.69
CA ARG A 237 3.78 -6.19 -7.64
C ARG A 237 5.23 -6.17 -7.18
N ASP A 238 5.75 -4.99 -6.83
CA ASP A 238 7.13 -4.83 -6.40
C ASP A 238 7.38 -5.54 -5.05
N GLY A 239 6.36 -5.56 -4.18
CA GLY A 239 6.38 -6.31 -2.93
C GLY A 239 6.48 -7.83 -3.17
N LEU A 240 5.72 -8.36 -4.12
CA LEU A 240 5.77 -9.78 -4.52
C LEU A 240 7.15 -10.16 -5.07
N LEU A 241 7.74 -9.30 -5.91
CA LEU A 241 9.10 -9.50 -6.44
C LEU A 241 10.13 -9.55 -5.31
N ALA A 242 10.07 -8.60 -4.37
CA ALA A 242 10.98 -8.55 -3.24
C ALA A 242 10.82 -9.77 -2.30
N LEU A 243 9.57 -10.19 -2.07
CA LEU A 243 9.25 -11.35 -1.23
C LEU A 243 9.68 -12.68 -1.89
N ARG A 244 9.53 -12.81 -3.22
CA ARG A 244 10.01 -13.96 -3.98
C ARG A 244 11.52 -14.14 -3.84
N GLY A 245 12.28 -13.04 -3.78
CA GLY A 245 13.72 -13.06 -3.50
C GLY A 245 14.11 -13.64 -2.15
N ARG A 246 13.18 -13.70 -1.17
CA ARG A 246 13.38 -14.35 0.14
C ARG A 246 12.99 -15.83 0.17
N SER A 247 12.39 -16.33 -0.92
CA SER A 247 11.90 -17.70 -1.03
C SER A 247 12.89 -18.65 -1.72
N ARG A 248 14.07 -18.15 -2.10
CA ARG A 248 15.15 -18.90 -2.75
C ARG A 248 16.30 -19.06 -1.77
#